data_AF-A0AA88XD12-F1
#
_entry.id   AF-A0AA88XD12-F1
#
_cell.length_a   1.000
_cell.length_b   1.000
_cell.length_c   1.000
_cell.angle_alpha   90.00
_cell.angle_beta   90.00
_cell.angle_gamma   90.00
#
_symmetry.space_group_name_H-M   'P 1'
#
loop_
_entity.id
_entity.type
_entity.pdbx_description
1 polymer ?
#
loop_
_entity_poly.entity_id
_entity_poly.type
_entity_poly.pdbx_seq_one_letter_code
_entity_poly.pdbx_strand_id
1 'polypeptide(L)'
;MSWDEAEMKLANKPDGSFLVRDSSNDRYLLSLSFNTNGHVHHTRIEHHKGKFSFWSQPDSLGKATIQEFIEKCIRNSQNGQFLYFIRPSGPGAPPIAVHLLYPVSRFKQMQSLQHICRFNIVQRVRRDHIDQLPIPKRIKDYLKESQYYVEYLED
;
A
#
# COMPACT_ATOMS: atom_id res chain seq x y z
N MET A 1 2.37 -1.24 7.86
CA MET A 1 0.98 -0.80 8.07
C MET A 1 0.11 -2.03 8.14
N SER A 2 -0.56 -2.26 9.27
CA SER A 2 -1.47 -3.40 9.45
C SER A 2 -2.78 -3.22 8.67
N TRP A 3 -3.62 -4.25 8.66
CA TRP A 3 -4.97 -4.14 8.09
C TRP A 3 -5.86 -3.25 8.95
N ASP A 4 -5.80 -3.36 10.28
CA ASP A 4 -6.53 -2.51 11.23
C ASP A 4 -6.20 -1.02 11.06
N GLU A 5 -4.91 -0.68 10.92
CA GLU A 5 -4.49 0.70 10.67
C GLU A 5 -5.00 1.24 9.32
N ALA A 6 -5.11 0.37 8.32
CA ALA A 6 -5.65 0.74 7.03
C ALA A 6 -7.15 1.03 7.12
N GLU A 7 -7.90 0.24 7.90
CA GLU A 7 -9.31 0.50 8.20
C GLU A 7 -9.47 1.85 8.91
N MET A 8 -8.68 2.12 9.94
CA MET A 8 -8.69 3.42 10.64
C MET A 8 -8.41 4.60 9.70
N LYS A 9 -7.43 4.47 8.79
CA LYS A 9 -7.09 5.53 7.83
C LYS A 9 -8.14 5.75 6.74
N LEU A 10 -8.88 4.71 6.38
CA LEU A 10 -9.95 4.76 5.39
C LEU A 10 -11.33 5.06 6.01
N ALA A 11 -11.46 4.98 7.33
CA ALA A 11 -12.65 5.38 8.05
C ALA A 11 -13.02 6.83 7.70
N ASN A 12 -14.32 7.07 7.46
CA ASN A 12 -14.87 8.38 7.10
C ASN A 12 -14.28 9.00 5.81
N LYS A 13 -13.59 8.22 4.96
CA LYS A 13 -13.16 8.65 3.63
C LYS A 13 -14.25 8.32 2.60
N PRO A 14 -14.39 9.11 1.51
CA PRO A 14 -15.40 8.85 0.49
C PRO A 14 -15.20 7.48 -0.16
N ASP A 15 -16.29 6.91 -0.68
CA ASP A 15 -16.25 5.67 -1.45
C ASP A 15 -15.23 5.75 -2.60
N GLY A 16 -14.50 4.65 -2.80
CA GLY A 16 -13.38 4.58 -3.71
C GLY A 16 -12.07 5.18 -3.20
N SER A 17 -12.01 5.56 -1.92
CA SER A 17 -10.76 5.87 -1.23
C SER A 17 -9.93 4.61 -1.02
N PHE A 18 -8.62 4.69 -1.27
CA PHE A 18 -7.76 3.51 -1.17
C PHE A 18 -6.33 3.84 -0.78
N LEU A 19 -5.60 2.82 -0.31
CA LEU A 19 -4.16 2.87 -0.06
C LEU A 19 -3.50 1.53 -0.41
N VAL A 20 -2.22 1.60 -0.75
CA VAL A 20 -1.35 0.42 -0.91
C VAL A 20 -0.46 0.32 0.31
N ARG A 21 -0.35 -0.89 0.86
CA ARG A 21 0.46 -1.21 2.03
C ARG A 21 1.21 -2.50 1.83
N ASP A 22 2.21 -2.75 2.67
CA ASP A 22 2.85 -4.06 2.75
C ASP A 22 1.81 -5.13 3.13
N SER A 23 1.98 -6.31 2.55
CA SER A 23 1.16 -7.46 2.88
C SER A 23 1.57 -8.04 4.24
N SER A 24 0.60 -8.46 5.04
CA SER A 24 0.83 -9.24 6.26
C SER A 24 1.05 -10.73 5.97
N ASN A 25 0.93 -11.15 4.72
CA ASN A 25 1.20 -12.51 4.27
C ASN A 25 2.54 -12.56 3.52
N ASP A 26 3.45 -13.41 3.98
CA ASP A 26 4.82 -13.54 3.46
C ASP A 26 4.92 -13.97 1.99
N ARG A 27 3.87 -14.53 1.41
CA ARG A 27 3.84 -14.90 -0.02
C ARG A 27 3.62 -13.70 -0.94
N TYR A 28 3.30 -12.55 -0.38
CA TYR A 28 2.88 -11.36 -1.10
C TYR A 28 3.68 -10.15 -0.63
N LEU A 29 4.06 -9.29 -1.57
CA LEU A 29 4.75 -8.05 -1.22
C LEU A 29 3.77 -6.98 -0.75
N LEU A 30 2.66 -6.83 -1.46
CA LEU A 30 1.76 -5.69 -1.31
C LEU A 30 0.30 -6.12 -1.18
N SER A 31 -0.47 -5.29 -0.49
CA SER A 31 -1.92 -5.36 -0.38
C SER A 31 -2.55 -4.01 -0.68
N LEU A 32 -3.69 -4.03 -1.34
CA LEU A 32 -4.56 -2.88 -1.56
C LEU A 32 -5.66 -2.91 -0.51
N SER A 33 -5.88 -1.79 0.17
CA SER A 33 -7.04 -1.58 1.06
C SER A 33 -7.87 -0.44 0.51
N PHE A 34 -9.20 -0.58 0.47
CA PHE A 34 -10.08 0.41 -0.15
C PHE A 34 -11.47 0.42 0.48
N ASN A 35 -12.11 1.58 0.44
CA ASN A 35 -13.48 1.78 0.91
C ASN A 35 -14.46 1.63 -0.26
N THR A 36 -15.52 0.85 -0.08
CA THR A 36 -16.64 0.73 -1.01
C THR A 36 -17.93 0.54 -0.22
N ASN A 37 -18.95 1.35 -0.50
CA ASN A 37 -20.22 1.34 0.22
C ASN A 37 -20.06 1.49 1.73
N GLY A 38 -19.11 2.33 2.18
CA GLY A 38 -18.81 2.52 3.60
C GLY A 38 -18.10 1.36 4.30
N HIS A 39 -17.72 0.30 3.58
CA HIS A 39 -16.97 -0.83 4.12
C HIS A 39 -15.55 -0.86 3.55
N VAL A 40 -14.57 -1.10 4.43
CA VAL A 40 -13.19 -1.29 4.02
C VAL A 40 -12.99 -2.75 3.63
N HIS A 41 -12.39 -2.94 2.46
CA HIS A 41 -12.01 -4.24 1.94
C HIS A 41 -10.51 -4.30 1.68
N HIS A 42 -9.98 -5.53 1.66
CA HIS A 42 -8.57 -5.78 1.41
C HIS A 42 -8.40 -6.84 0.33
N THR A 43 -7.47 -6.60 -0.58
CA THR A 43 -7.06 -7.59 -1.58
C THR A 43 -5.55 -7.57 -1.75
N ARG A 44 -4.97 -8.73 -2.09
CA ARG A 44 -3.53 -8.84 -2.31
C ARG A 44 -3.19 -8.47 -3.75
N ILE A 45 -2.03 -7.83 -3.93
CA ILE A 45 -1.48 -7.52 -5.25
C ILE A 45 -0.52 -8.65 -5.61
N GLU A 46 -0.81 -9.34 -6.71
CA GLU A 46 0.04 -10.39 -7.26
C GLU A 46 1.27 -9.78 -7.92
N HIS A 47 2.40 -10.47 -7.85
CA HIS A 47 3.60 -10.13 -8.60
C HIS A 47 4.13 -11.39 -9.31
N HIS A 48 3.82 -11.51 -10.60
CA HIS A 48 4.14 -12.68 -11.40
C HIS A 48 4.84 -12.27 -12.70
N LYS A 49 5.93 -12.98 -13.08
CA LYS A 49 6.75 -12.68 -14.28
C LYS A 49 7.13 -11.19 -14.41
N GLY A 50 7.48 -10.56 -13.29
CA GLY A 50 7.88 -9.14 -13.24
C GLY A 50 6.74 -8.15 -13.46
N LYS A 51 5.48 -8.56 -13.28
CA LYS A 51 4.30 -7.71 -13.43
C LYS A 51 3.41 -7.76 -12.19
N PHE A 52 2.89 -6.60 -11.80
CA PHE A 52 1.88 -6.42 -10.78
C PHE A 52 0.47 -6.56 -11.37
N SER A 53 -0.40 -7.33 -10.72
CA SER A 53 -1.79 -7.54 -11.12
C SER A 53 -2.69 -7.92 -9.93
N PHE A 54 -4.01 -8.03 -10.16
CA PHE A 54 -4.92 -8.67 -9.21
C PHE A 54 -5.26 -10.09 -9.67
N TRP A 55 -5.48 -10.98 -8.70
CA TRP A 55 -5.77 -12.43 -8.75
C TRP A 55 -6.48 -13.00 -10.00
N SER A 56 -7.30 -12.23 -10.70
CA SER A 56 -8.17 -12.71 -11.77
C SER A 56 -7.91 -12.09 -13.15
N GLN A 57 -6.86 -11.30 -13.32
CA GLN A 57 -6.63 -10.62 -14.60
C GLN A 57 -5.62 -11.36 -15.49
N PRO A 58 -5.88 -11.46 -16.81
CA PRO A 58 -4.91 -12.01 -17.75
C PRO A 58 -3.57 -11.25 -17.68
N ASP A 59 -2.46 -11.95 -17.93
CA ASP A 59 -1.07 -11.44 -17.91
C ASP A 59 -0.88 -10.14 -18.73
N SER A 60 -1.79 -9.85 -19.66
CA SER A 60 -1.82 -8.64 -20.49
C SER A 60 -2.19 -7.36 -19.72
N LEU A 61 -2.92 -7.47 -18.60
CA LEU A 61 -3.37 -6.31 -17.85
C LEU A 61 -2.37 -5.84 -16.78
N GLY A 62 -1.44 -6.71 -16.37
CA GLY A 62 -0.42 -6.40 -15.39
C GLY A 62 0.61 -5.36 -15.87
N LYS A 63 1.31 -4.73 -14.92
CA LYS A 63 2.28 -3.66 -15.20
C LYS A 63 3.62 -3.91 -14.50
N ALA A 64 4.71 -3.41 -15.09
CA ALA A 64 6.05 -3.67 -14.58
C ALA A 64 6.31 -2.97 -13.24
N THR A 65 5.67 -1.82 -13.01
CA THR A 65 5.77 -1.09 -11.75
C THR A 65 4.42 -0.99 -11.04
N ILE A 66 4.47 -0.91 -9.71
CA ILE A 66 3.28 -0.70 -8.89
C ILE A 66 2.60 0.64 -9.20
N GLN A 67 3.39 1.67 -9.52
CA GLN A 67 2.87 2.99 -9.88
C GLN A 67 2.03 2.92 -11.15
N GLU A 68 2.59 2.37 -12.24
CA GLU A 68 1.87 2.21 -13.51
C GLU A 68 0.61 1.37 -13.34
N PHE A 69 0.69 0.32 -12.50
CA PHE A 69 -0.43 -0.54 -12.19
C PHE A 69 -1.57 0.26 -11.56
N ILE A 70 -1.30 0.97 -10.46
CA ILE A 70 -2.29 1.74 -9.72
C ILE A 70 -2.85 2.88 -10.58
N GLU A 71 -2.01 3.62 -11.31
CA GLU A 71 -2.47 4.67 -12.21
C GLU A 71 -3.43 4.15 -13.30
N LYS A 72 -3.14 2.97 -13.85
CA LYS A 72 -4.06 2.31 -14.79
C LYS A 72 -5.39 1.95 -14.11
N CYS A 73 -5.35 1.42 -12.88
CA CYS A 73 -6.57 1.10 -12.13
C CYS A 73 -7.44 2.34 -11.88
N ILE A 74 -6.82 3.47 -11.55
CA ILE A 74 -7.53 4.74 -11.35
C ILE A 74 -8.18 5.21 -12.65
N ARG A 75 -7.42 5.23 -13.76
CA ARG A 75 -7.95 5.64 -15.08
C ARG A 75 -9.15 4.78 -15.50
N ASN A 76 -9.07 3.46 -15.29
CA ASN A 76 -10.18 2.55 -15.60
C ASN A 76 -11.41 2.85 -14.73
N SER A 77 -11.21 3.06 -13.43
CA SER A 77 -12.28 3.39 -12.49
C SER A 77 -12.99 4.71 -12.86
N GLN A 78 -12.24 5.72 -13.29
CA GLN A 78 -12.78 7.01 -13.75
C GLN A 78 -13.59 6.88 -15.03
N ASN A 79 -13.21 5.96 -15.92
CA ASN A 79 -13.91 5.69 -17.18
C ASN A 79 -15.11 4.74 -17.02
N GLY A 80 -15.49 4.39 -15.77
CA GLY A 80 -16.56 3.43 -15.49
C GLY A 80 -16.22 1.98 -15.89
N GLN A 81 -14.94 1.66 -16.11
CA GLN A 81 -14.49 0.30 -16.37
C GLN A 81 -14.19 -0.43 -15.06
N PHE A 82 -14.99 -1.45 -14.76
CA PHE A 82 -14.84 -2.29 -13.58
C PHE A 82 -14.05 -3.55 -13.92
N LEU A 83 -12.73 -3.48 -13.79
CA LEU A 83 -11.86 -4.63 -14.04
C LEU A 83 -11.52 -5.43 -12.78
N TYR A 84 -11.89 -4.92 -11.62
CA TYR A 84 -11.41 -5.40 -10.34
C TYR A 84 -12.58 -5.90 -9.52
N PHE A 85 -12.53 -7.18 -9.20
CA PHE A 85 -13.54 -7.82 -8.39
C PHE A 85 -12.89 -8.56 -7.23
N ILE A 86 -13.38 -8.31 -6.02
CA ILE A 86 -13.02 -9.15 -4.87
C ILE A 86 -13.77 -10.46 -5.00
N ARG A 87 -13.14 -11.56 -4.57
CA ARG A 87 -13.86 -12.81 -4.35
C ARG A 87 -15.07 -12.53 -3.44
N PRO A 88 -16.28 -12.96 -3.84
CA PRO A 88 -17.44 -12.81 -3.00
C PRO A 88 -17.25 -13.54 -1.66
N SER A 89 -17.78 -12.98 -0.57
CA SER A 89 -17.67 -13.56 0.78
C SER A 89 -18.40 -14.90 0.96
N GLY A 90 -19.12 -15.38 -0.06
CA GLY A 90 -19.81 -16.67 -0.04
C GLY A 90 -20.20 -17.18 -1.44
N PRO A 91 -20.62 -18.45 -1.56
CA PRO A 91 -21.09 -19.03 -2.82
C PRO A 91 -22.30 -18.26 -3.37
N GLY A 92 -22.24 -17.80 -4.62
CA GLY A 92 -23.37 -17.15 -5.30
C GLY A 92 -23.49 -15.64 -5.12
N ALA A 93 -22.65 -14.99 -4.31
CA ALA A 93 -22.63 -13.53 -4.23
C ALA A 93 -21.95 -12.93 -5.49
N PRO A 94 -22.45 -11.79 -6.02
CA PRO A 94 -21.85 -11.16 -7.19
C PRO A 94 -20.46 -10.61 -6.83
N PRO A 95 -19.52 -10.59 -7.79
CA PRO A 95 -18.21 -9.99 -7.56
C PRO A 95 -18.36 -8.49 -7.29
N ILE A 96 -17.74 -7.98 -6.22
CA ILE A 96 -17.84 -6.56 -5.84
C ILE A 96 -16.92 -5.74 -6.73
N ALA A 97 -17.48 -4.83 -7.53
CA ALA A 97 -16.71 -3.90 -8.34
C ALA A 97 -15.91 -2.95 -7.44
N VAL A 98 -14.60 -2.86 -7.67
CA VAL A 98 -13.72 -1.98 -6.91
C VAL A 98 -13.52 -0.67 -7.69
N HIS A 99 -13.87 0.44 -7.05
CA HIS A 99 -13.58 1.78 -7.56
C HIS A 99 -12.32 2.31 -6.88
N LEU A 100 -11.28 2.61 -7.65
CA LEU A 100 -10.07 3.25 -7.11
C LEU A 100 -10.03 4.69 -7.61
N LEU A 101 -10.58 5.61 -6.82
CA LEU A 101 -10.76 7.01 -7.23
C LEU A 101 -9.88 7.95 -6.41
N TYR A 102 -9.79 7.74 -5.11
CA TYR A 102 -9.19 8.70 -4.18
C TYR A 102 -7.99 8.08 -3.45
N PRO A 103 -6.75 8.20 -3.99
CA PRO A 103 -5.57 7.69 -3.30
C PRO A 103 -5.34 8.44 -1.98
N VAL A 104 -5.29 7.70 -0.89
CA VAL A 104 -4.87 8.18 0.43
C VAL A 104 -3.35 8.08 0.52
N SER A 105 -2.70 9.18 0.15
CA SER A 105 -1.26 9.28 0.12
C SER A 105 -0.69 9.64 1.49
N ARG A 106 0.36 8.91 1.91
CA ARG A 106 1.17 9.26 3.08
C ARG A 106 1.82 10.65 2.98
N PHE A 107 2.04 11.16 1.76
CA PHE A 107 2.63 12.48 1.55
C PHE A 107 1.67 13.63 1.91
N LYS A 108 0.38 13.34 2.09
CA LYS A 108 -0.59 14.35 2.59
C LYS A 108 -0.48 14.56 4.10
N GLN A 109 0.18 13.66 4.83
CA GLN A 109 0.45 13.80 6.25
C GLN A 109 1.90 14.25 6.44
N MET A 110 2.10 15.42 7.05
CA MET A 110 3.44 15.94 7.33
C MET A 110 4.14 15.00 8.32
N GLN A 111 5.24 14.39 7.88
CA GLN A 111 6.10 13.57 8.72
C GLN A 111 7.00 14.47 9.58
N SER A 112 7.49 13.98 10.70
CA SER A 112 8.48 14.72 11.49
C SER A 112 9.78 14.92 10.69
N LEU A 113 10.55 15.94 11.07
CA LEU A 113 11.89 16.14 10.54
C LEU A 113 12.78 14.90 10.77
N GLN A 114 12.63 14.25 11.92
CA GLN A 114 13.36 13.03 12.26
C GLN A 114 13.09 11.91 11.24
N HIS A 115 11.83 11.69 10.86
CA HIS A 115 11.48 10.67 9.87
C HIS A 115 11.95 11.04 8.46
N ILE A 116 11.87 12.32 8.08
CA ILE A 116 12.39 12.82 6.80
C ILE A 116 13.91 12.60 6.71
N CYS A 117 14.64 12.85 7.79
CA CYS A 117 16.07 12.55 7.89
C CYS A 117 16.35 11.05 7.78
N ARG A 118 15.62 10.21 8.52
CA ARG A 118 15.75 8.74 8.44
C ARG A 118 15.55 8.24 7.01
N PHE A 119 14.49 8.68 6.34
CA PHE A 119 14.21 8.30 4.96
C PHE A 119 15.38 8.62 4.02
N ASN A 120 15.93 9.83 4.13
CA ASN A 120 17.08 10.25 3.32
C ASN A 120 18.36 9.46 3.59
N ILE A 121 18.58 9.05 4.84
CA ILE A 121 19.74 8.24 5.23
C ILE A 121 19.60 6.82 4.70
N VAL A 122 18.45 6.16 4.94
CA VAL A 122 18.19 4.77 4.53
C VAL A 122 18.14 4.62 3.00
N GLN A 123 17.79 5.67 2.25
CA GLN A 123 17.91 5.67 0.79
C GLN A 123 19.36 5.63 0.27
N ARG A 124 20.33 6.14 1.05
CA ARG A 124 21.73 6.29 0.61
C ARG A 124 22.66 5.26 1.25
N VAL A 125 22.31 4.79 2.44
CA VAL A 125 23.12 3.86 3.23
C VAL A 125 22.43 2.50 3.25
N ARG A 126 23.14 1.47 2.80
CA ARG A 126 22.64 0.09 2.90
C ARG A 126 22.47 -0.32 4.36
N ARG A 127 21.49 -1.18 4.65
CA ARG A 127 21.14 -1.60 6.03
C ARG A 127 22.32 -2.20 6.80
N ASP A 128 23.18 -2.95 6.13
CA ASP A 128 24.40 -3.56 6.67
C ASP A 128 25.47 -2.54 7.09
N HIS A 129 25.43 -1.31 6.56
CA HIS A 129 26.37 -0.24 6.91
C HIS A 129 25.85 0.73 7.98
N ILE A 130 24.61 0.58 8.46
CA ILE A 130 24.04 1.47 9.48
C ILE A 130 24.87 1.45 10.77
N ASP A 131 25.46 0.31 11.14
CA ASP A 131 26.27 0.18 12.34
C ASP A 131 27.57 0.97 12.31
N GLN A 132 28.07 1.32 11.13
CA GLN A 132 29.31 2.05 10.93
C GLN A 132 29.11 3.58 11.01
N LEU A 133 27.86 4.06 11.04
CA LEU A 133 27.57 5.49 11.10
C LEU A 133 28.04 6.11 12.44
N PRO A 134 28.61 7.33 12.43
CA PRO A 134 29.06 8.04 13.63
C PRO A 134 27.88 8.70 14.37
N ILE A 135 26.87 7.92 14.71
CA ILE A 135 25.64 8.37 15.37
C ILE A 135 25.34 7.51 16.61
N PRO A 136 24.57 8.02 17.59
CA PRO A 136 24.22 7.26 18.80
C PRO A 136 23.45 5.97 18.49
N LYS A 137 23.61 4.96 19.36
CA LYS A 137 22.94 3.64 19.22
C LYS A 137 21.42 3.76 19.05
N ARG A 138 20.77 4.63 19.83
CA ARG A 138 19.33 4.91 19.70
C ARG A 138 18.89 5.31 18.29
N ILE A 139 19.69 6.12 17.61
CA ILE A 139 19.40 6.54 16.23
C ILE A 139 19.68 5.39 15.26
N LYS A 140 20.72 4.58 15.49
CA LYS A 140 20.97 3.36 14.68
C LYS A 140 19.79 2.40 14.75
N ASP A 141 19.26 2.17 15.95
CA ASP A 141 18.10 1.30 16.19
C ASP A 141 16.87 1.84 15.44
N TYR A 142 16.60 3.16 15.55
CA TYR A 142 15.55 3.83 14.79
C TYR A 142 15.72 3.71 13.27
N LEU A 143 16.94 3.84 12.73
CA LEU A 143 17.20 3.65 11.29
C LEU A 143 16.96 2.20 10.84
N LYS A 144 17.16 1.22 11.73
CA LYS A 144 17.05 -0.22 11.44
C LYS A 144 15.63 -0.76 11.46
N GLU A 145 14.70 -0.05 12.09
CA GLU A 145 13.28 -0.42 12.11
C GLU A 145 12.78 -0.84 10.71
N SER A 146 12.01 -1.93 10.67
CA SER A 146 11.57 -2.60 9.45
C SER A 146 10.74 -1.67 8.56
N GLN A 147 9.81 -0.94 9.18
CA GLN A 147 8.93 0.02 8.54
C GLN A 147 9.53 1.43 8.59
N TYR A 148 10.04 1.90 7.46
CA TYR A 148 10.68 3.23 7.33
C TYR A 148 9.90 4.20 6.42
N TYR A 149 8.71 3.78 6.01
CA TYR A 149 7.86 4.51 5.07
C TYR A 149 6.77 5.34 5.75
N VAL A 150 6.49 5.07 7.02
CA VAL A 150 5.50 5.81 7.82
C VAL A 150 6.06 5.91 9.21
N GLU A 151 6.03 7.11 9.77
CA GLU A 151 6.22 7.37 11.19
C GLU A 151 4.93 7.01 11.95
N TYR A 152 5.03 6.09 12.90
CA TYR A 152 4.03 5.96 13.95
C TYR A 152 4.42 6.94 15.04
N LEU A 153 3.61 7.99 15.22
CA LEU A 153 3.65 8.76 16.44
C LEU A 153 3.02 7.85 17.50
N GLU A 154 3.84 7.29 18.39
CA GLU A 154 3.29 6.81 19.67
C GLU A 154 2.79 8.07 20.40
N ASP A 155 1.54 8.05 20.83
CA ASP A 155 0.97 9.07 21.74
C ASP A 155 1.57 8.93 23.15
#